data_AF-A0A9Q0F1T9-F1
#
_entry.id   AF-A0A9Q0F1T9-F1
#
_cell.length_a   1.000
_cell.length_b   1.000
_cell.length_c   1.000
_cell.angle_alpha   90.00
_cell.angle_beta   90.00
_cell.angle_gamma   90.00
#
_symmetry.space_group_name_H-M   'P 1'
#
loop_
_entity.id
_entity.type
_entity.pdbx_description
1 polymer ?
#
loop_
_entity_poly.entity_id
_entity_poly.type
_entity_poly.pdbx_seq_one_letter_code
_entity_poly.pdbx_strand_id
1 'polypeptide(L)' 'MVYMENRPGKLAWDWQVDQLVYIEEGEVFVVPQGCMQFEKGDLFRYPKWFEADLFFFGPYQERYSFRAYGDDG' A
#
# COMPACT_ATOMS: atom_id res chain seq x y z
N MET A 1 10.61 -0.31 -6.82
CA MET A 1 10.57 -1.67 -6.27
C MET A 1 11.00 -1.56 -4.81
N VAL A 2 10.09 -1.78 -3.88
CA VAL A 2 10.39 -1.78 -2.43
C VAL A 2 10.51 -3.24 -2.03
N TYR A 3 11.61 -3.60 -1.36
CA TYR A 3 11.82 -4.93 -0.79
C TYR A 3 11.75 -4.80 0.73
N MET A 4 10.87 -5.57 1.38
CA MET A 4 10.78 -5.61 2.84
C MET A 4 11.27 -6.96 3.37
N GLU A 5 12.41 -6.99 4.05
CA GLU A 5 12.98 -8.21 4.65
C GLU A 5 12.33 -8.52 6.02
N ASN A 6 11.45 -9.52 6.02
CA ASN A 6 11.21 -10.53 7.06
C ASN A 6 11.17 -10.07 8.54
N ARG A 7 10.36 -9.07 8.85
CA ARG A 7 9.77 -8.84 10.19
C ARG A 7 8.33 -8.37 10.02
N PRO A 8 7.38 -8.67 10.93
CA PRO A 8 6.10 -7.97 10.98
C PRO A 8 6.38 -6.50 11.31
N GLY A 9 6.68 -5.73 10.27
CA GLY A 9 7.06 -4.33 10.36
C GLY A 9 5.82 -3.50 10.16
N LYS A 10 5.34 -2.87 11.24
CA LYS A 10 4.37 -1.78 11.15
C LYS A 10 5.04 -0.63 10.40
N LEU A 11 4.62 -0.41 9.16
CA LEU A 11 4.94 0.80 8.43
C LEU A 11 3.75 1.74 8.55
N ALA A 12 3.88 2.76 9.42
CA ALA A 12 2.95 3.88 9.43
C ALA A 12 3.23 4.71 8.17
N TRP A 13 2.32 4.68 7.21
CA TRP A 13 2.49 5.40 5.96
C TRP A 13 1.46 6.52 5.84
N ASP A 14 1.96 7.73 5.59
CA ASP A 14 1.17 8.94 5.41
C ASP A 14 1.26 9.38 3.94
N TRP A 15 0.27 8.98 3.14
CA TRP A 15 0.24 9.25 1.70
C TRP A 15 -0.03 10.73 1.41
N GLN A 16 0.96 11.47 0.91
CA GLN A 16 0.76 12.89 0.54
C GLN A 16 -0.01 13.08 -0.78
N VAL A 17 -0.13 12.03 -1.59
CA VAL A 17 -0.87 11.99 -2.86
C VAL A 17 -1.54 10.63 -3.03
N ASP A 18 -2.56 10.57 -3.89
CA ASP A 18 -3.16 9.28 -4.24
C ASP A 18 -2.13 8.39 -4.94
N GLN A 19 -2.02 7.15 -4.47
CA GLN A 19 -1.11 6.15 -5.03
C GLN A 19 -1.92 5.00 -5.59
N LEU A 20 -1.72 4.68 -6.87
CA LEU A 20 -2.21 3.44 -7.47
C LEU A 20 -1.13 2.38 -7.32
N VAL A 21 -1.48 1.25 -6.71
CA VAL A 21 -0.56 0.16 -6.34
C VAL A 21 -0.97 -1.13 -7.04
N TYR A 22 0.00 -1.78 -7.66
CA TYR A 22 -0.13 -3.13 -8.21
C TYR A 22 0.84 -4.07 -7.48
N ILE A 23 0.33 -5.17 -6.92
CA ILE A 23 1.15 -6.15 -6.20
C ILE A 23 1.73 -7.15 -7.20
N GLU A 24 3.06 -7.14 -7.33
CA GLU A 24 3.79 -8.10 -8.17
C GLU A 24 4.05 -9.42 -7.43
N GLU A 25 4.27 -9.36 -6.12
CA GLU A 25 4.55 -10.52 -5.26
C GLU A 25 4.19 -10.24 -3.80
N GLY A 26 3.77 -11.27 -3.07
CA GLY A 26 3.45 -11.21 -1.65
C GLY A 26 2.00 -10.83 -1.35
N GLU A 27 1.76 -10.56 -0.08
CA GLU A 27 0.47 -10.14 0.46
C GLU A 27 0.67 -8.98 1.45
N VAL A 28 -0.33 -8.09 1.49
CA VAL A 28 -0.37 -6.97 2.43
C VAL A 28 -1.73 -6.91 3.11
N PHE A 29 -1.69 -6.70 4.42
CA PHE A 29 -2.86 -6.39 5.24
C PHE A 29 -2.81 -4.92 5.63
N VAL A 30 -3.89 -4.22 5.34
CA VAL A 30 -4.01 -2.77 5.53
C VAL A 30 -4.91 -2.51 6.74
N VAL A 31 -4.36 -1.85 7.76
CA VAL A 31 -5.04 -1.60 9.04
C VAL A 31 -5.13 -0.11 9.28
N PRO A 32 -6.34 0.45 9.17
CA PRO A 32 -6.96 0.95 10.40
C PRO A 32 -8.18 0.11 10.81
N GLN A 33 -8.64 -0.80 9.93
CA GLN A 33 -9.92 -1.51 10.03
C GLN A 33 -9.80 -3.05 9.94
N GLY A 34 -8.60 -3.62 9.79
CA GLY A 34 -8.33 -5.07 9.89
C GLY A 34 -9.03 -5.95 8.85
N CYS A 35 -9.72 -5.36 7.87
CA CYS A 35 -10.61 -6.08 6.95
C CYS A 35 -10.17 -6.05 5.48
N MET A 36 -9.03 -5.41 5.18
CA MET A 36 -8.54 -5.29 3.81
C MET A 36 -7.21 -6.05 3.66
N GLN A 37 -7.27 -7.10 2.85
CA GLN A 37 -6.14 -7.92 2.43
C GLN A 37 -6.02 -7.81 0.92
N PHE A 38 -4.80 -7.59 0.44
CA PHE A 38 -4.48 -7.59 -0.99
C PHE A 38 -3.32 -8.54 -1.25
N GLU A 39 -3.36 -9.21 -2.40
CA GLU A 39 -2.39 -10.22 -2.80
C GLU A 39 -1.90 -10.01 -4.23
N LYS A 40 -0.97 -10.86 -4.66
CA LYS A 40 -0.40 -10.83 -6.01
C LYS A 40 -1.47 -10.74 -7.09
N GLY A 41 -1.35 -9.72 -7.95
CA GLY A 41 -2.27 -9.46 -9.05
C GLY A 41 -3.32 -8.40 -8.74
N ASP A 42 -3.48 -8.00 -7.48
CA ASP A 42 -4.40 -6.92 -7.12
C ASP A 42 -3.87 -5.55 -7.59
N LEU A 43 -4.82 -4.73 -8.04
CA LEU A 43 -4.63 -3.32 -8.37
C LEU A 43 -5.59 -2.48 -7.54
N PHE A 44 -5.07 -1.64 -6.66
CA PHE A 44 -5.89 -0.84 -5.75
C PHE A 44 -5.28 0.55 -5.52
N ARG A 45 -6.06 1.47 -4.93
CA ARG A 45 -5.65 2.85 -4.68
C ARG A 45 -5.57 3.12 -3.18
N TYR A 46 -4.45 3.68 -2.73
CA TYR A 46 -4.35 4.37 -1.45
C TYR A 46 -4.67 5.86 -1.66
N PRO A 47 -5.78 6.38 -1.08
CA PRO A 47 -6.08 7.80 -1.13
C PRO A 47 -5.10 8.63 -0.29
N LYS A 48 -4.85 9.88 -0.66
CA LYS A 48 -3.99 10.82 0.09
C LYS A 48 -4.45 11.17 1.51
N TRP A 49 -5.69 10.82 1.87
CA TRP A 49 -6.27 11.06 3.20
C TRP A 49 -6.29 9.78 4.04
N PHE A 50 -5.76 8.68 3.53
CA PHE A 50 -5.81 7.39 4.17
C PHE A 50 -4.59 7.21 5.07
N GLU A 51 -4.83 6.85 6.33
CA GLU A 51 -3.78 6.50 7.29
C GLU A 51 -3.93 5.01 7.63
N ALA A 52 -2.86 4.24 7.50
CA ALA A 52 -2.88 2.81 7.80
C ALA A 52 -1.52 2.27 8.27
N ASP A 53 -1.60 1.27 9.14
CA ASP A 53 -0.54 0.31 9.39
C ASP A 53 -0.60 -0.78 8.31
N LEU A 54 0.54 -1.04 7.66
CA LEU A 54 0.68 -2.14 6.72
C LEU A 54 1.39 -3.31 7.40
N PHE A 55 0.85 -4.52 7.21
CA PHE A 55 1.46 -5.77 7.65
C PHE A 55 1.75 -6.67 6.46
N PHE A 56 2.95 -7.25 6.44
CA PHE A 56 3.43 -8.14 5.38
C PHE A 56 3.81 -9.48 5.99
N PHE A 57 3.43 -10.58 5.33
CA PHE A 57 3.65 -11.95 5.82
C PHE A 57 4.72 -12.71 5.02
N GLY A 58 5.66 -11.98 4.42
CA GLY A 58 6.74 -12.52 3.61
C GLY A 58 7.35 -11.45 2.71
N PRO A 59 8.16 -11.85 1.71
CA PRO A 59 8.61 -10.95 0.66
C PRO A 59 7.41 -10.26 -0.01
N TYR A 60 7.53 -8.96 -0.22
CA TYR A 60 6.49 -8.14 -0.83
C TYR A 60 7.12 -7.24 -1.90
N GLN A 61 6.49 -7.20 -3.06
CA GLN A 61 6.92 -6.38 -4.19
C GLN A 61 5.71 -5.70 -4.83
N GLU A 62 5.81 -4.38 -5.00
CA GLU A 62 4.79 -3.57 -5.65
C GLU A 62 5.36 -2.61 -6.71
N ARG A 63 4.50 -2.25 -7.67
CA ARG A 63 4.66 -1.08 -8.53
C ARG A 63 3.68 0.00 -8.10
N TYR A 64 4.16 1.24 -8.16
CA TYR A 64 3.33 2.41 -7.86
C TYR A 64 3.27 3.37 -9.04
N SER A 65 2.14 4.06 -9.15
CA SER A 65 1.98 5.26 -9.96
C SER A 65 1.37 6.35 -9.09
N PHE A 66 2.02 7.51 -9.05
CA PHE A 66 1.50 8.67 -8.33
C PHE A 66 0.50 9.39 -9.22
N ARG A 67 -0.70 9.65 -8.69
CA ARG A 67 -1.64 10.61 -9.28
C ARG A 67 -1.76 11.79 -8.34
N ALA A 68 -1.09 12.89 -8.68
CA ALA A 68 -1.38 14.16 -8.07
C ALA A 68 -2.72 14.66 -8.64
N TYR A 69 -3.82 14.40 -7.92
CA TYR A 69 -5.04 15.20 -8.11
C TYR A 69 -4.80 16.54 -7.41
N GLY A 70 -4.25 17.48 -8.17
CA GLY A 70 -4.23 18.89 -7.81
C GLY A 70 -5.57 19.50 -8.22
N ASP A 71 -6.32 19.95 -7.22
CA ASP A 71 -7.29 21.05 -7.32
C ASP A 71 -8.22 20.97 -8.55
N ASP A 72 -9.34 20.24 -8.41
CA ASP A 72 -10.51 20.57 -9.21
C ASP A 72 -10.91 21.99 -8.76
N GLY A 73 -10.52 22.99 -9.56
CA GLY A 73 -10.58 24.43 -9.22
C GLY A 73 -11.97 25.03 -9.07
#